data_AF-A0AAE7MNQ7-F1
#
_entry.id   AF-A0AAE7MNQ7-F1
#
_cell.length_a   1.000
_cell.length_b   1.000
_cell.length_c   1.000
_cell.angle_alpha   90.00
_cell.angle_beta   90.00
_cell.angle_gamma   90.00
#
_symmetry.space_group_name_H-M   'P 1'
#
loop_
_entity.id
_entity.type
_entity.pdbx_description
1 polymer ?
#
loop_
_entity_poly.entity_id
_entity_poly.type
_entity_poly.pdbx_seq_one_letter_code
_entity_poly.pdbx_strand_id
1 'polypeptide(L)' 'MEFSALKMLYATHVIEGKRTIESVPEVLREDVAKIVDEAKKPEGTK' A
#
# COMPACT_ATOMS: atom_id res chain seq x y z
N MET A 1 -17.05 -7.02 -0.22
CA MET A 1 -15.76 -7.71 -0.48
C MET A 1 -14.71 -6.85 0.23
N GLU A 2 -14.55 -7.07 1.54
CA GLU A 2 -13.92 -6.12 2.47
C GLU A 2 -12.39 -6.34 2.55
N PHE A 3 -11.66 -5.95 1.51
CA PHE A 3 -10.19 -5.99 1.55
C PHE A 3 -9.56 -4.65 1.95
N SER A 4 -10.35 -3.59 2.16
CA SER A 4 -9.85 -2.23 2.39
C SER A 4 -8.95 -2.11 3.62
N ALA A 5 -9.34 -2.70 4.75
CA ALA A 5 -8.55 -2.61 5.98
C ALA A 5 -7.22 -3.39 5.89
N LEU A 6 -7.22 -4.57 5.26
CA LEU A 6 -6.01 -5.38 5.05
C LEU A 6 -5.04 -4.69 4.08
N LYS A 7 -5.56 -4.16 2.96
CA LYS A 7 -4.77 -3.42 1.97
C LYS A 7 -4.12 -2.19 2.60
N MET A 8 -4.86 -1.40 3.37
CA MET A 8 -4.31 -0.25 4.09
C MET A 8 -3.25 -0.65 5.11
N LEU A 9 -3.47 -1.69 5.92
CA LEU A 9 -2.48 -2.15 6.90
C LEU A 9 -1.16 -2.57 6.23
N TYR A 10 -1.25 -3.33 5.13
CA TYR A 10 -0.07 -3.71 4.36
C TYR A 10 0.59 -2.51 3.70
N ALA A 11 -0.18 -1.60 3.09
CA ALA A 11 0.35 -0.37 2.50
C ALA A 11 1.07 0.49 3.53
N THR A 12 0.48 0.70 4.72
CA THR A 12 1.13 1.43 5.82
C THR A 12 2.43 0.75 6.25
N HIS A 13 2.44 -0.57 6.44
CA HIS A 13 3.67 -1.28 6.78
C HIS A 13 4.76 -1.17 5.70
N VAL A 14 4.37 -1.11 4.43
CA VAL A 14 5.30 -0.91 3.30
C VAL A 14 5.80 0.53 3.24
N ILE A 15 4.94 1.52 3.48
CA ILE A 15 5.29 2.95 3.55
C ILE A 15 6.22 3.22 4.75
N GLU A 16 5.91 2.65 5.91
CA GLU A 16 6.72 2.76 7.13
C GLU A 16 8.04 1.99 7.05
N GLY A 17 8.25 1.16 6.02
CA GLY A 17 9.46 0.35 5.86
C GLY A 17 9.56 -0.84 6.84
N LYS A 18 8.48 -1.17 7.55
CA LYS A 18 8.39 -2.34 8.44
C LYS A 18 8.23 -3.65 7.68
N ARG A 19 7.72 -3.60 6.45
CA ARG A 19 7.60 -4.75 5.52
C ARG A 19 7.92 -4.34 4.09
N THR A 20 8.36 -5.29 3.27
CA THR A 20 8.46 -5.12 1.82
C THR A 20 7.19 -5.62 1.12
N ILE A 21 6.95 -5.14 -0.10
CA ILE A 21 5.84 -5.59 -0.97
C ILE A 21 5.86 -7.11 -1.20
N GLU A 22 7.01 -7.75 -1.00
CA GLU A 22 7.20 -9.21 -1.11
C GLU A 22 6.45 -9.98 -0.01
N SER A 23 6.30 -9.38 1.18
CA SER A 23 5.50 -9.95 2.28
C SER A 23 3.99 -9.80 2.06
N VAL A 24 3.58 -9.09 1.02
CA VAL A 24 2.18 -8.94 0.65
C VAL A 24 1.79 -10.11 -0.27
N PRO A 25 0.63 -10.76 -0.05
CA PRO A 25 0.10 -11.76 -0.96
C PRO A 25 -0.09 -11.18 -2.37
N GLU A 26 0.19 -11.94 -3.43
CA GLU A 26 0.10 -11.45 -4.82
C GLU A 26 -1.25 -10.79 -5.16
N VAL A 27 -2.35 -11.35 -4.66
CA VAL A 27 -3.70 -10.80 -4.80
C VAL A 27 -3.90 -9.40 -4.21
N LEU A 28 -3.03 -8.98 -3.28
CA LEU A 28 -3.05 -7.64 -2.67
C LEU A 28 -1.86 -6.78 -3.11
N ARG A 29 -0.81 -7.37 -3.72
CA ARG A 29 0.38 -6.62 -4.13
C ARG A 29 0.05 -5.48 -5.07
N GLU A 30 -0.85 -5.71 -6.03
CA GLU A 30 -1.21 -4.69 -7.01
C GLU A 30 -1.95 -3.50 -6.35
N ASP A 31 -2.91 -3.78 -5.48
CA ASP A 31 -3.63 -2.75 -4.72
C ASP A 31 -2.73 -2.02 -3.73
N VAL A 32 -1.91 -2.77 -2.98
CA VAL A 32 -0.98 -2.19 -1.99
C VAL A 32 0.07 -1.34 -2.69
N ALA A 33 0.60 -1.77 -3.84
CA ALA A 33 1.53 -0.98 -4.63
C ALA A 33 0.88 0.32 -5.12
N LYS A 34 -0.37 0.29 -5.58
CA LYS A 34 -1.12 1.50 -5.95
C LYS A 34 -1.30 2.44 -4.75
N ILE A 35 -1.73 1.94 -3.60
CA ILE A 35 -1.90 2.77 -2.39
C ILE A 35 -0.57 3.36 -1.92
N VAL A 36 0.52 2.58 -1.96
CA VAL A 36 1.87 3.06 -1.59
C VAL A 36 2.35 4.12 -2.57
N ASP A 37 2.10 3.95 -3.88
CA ASP A 37 2.45 4.92 -4.93
C ASP A 37 1.63 6.21 -4.80
N GLU A 38 0.32 6.09 -4.61
CA GLU A 38 -0.59 7.22 -4.36
C GLU A 38 -0.21 7.97 -3.08
N ALA A 39 0.10 7.26 -1.99
CA ALA A 39 0.56 7.87 -0.74
C ALA A 39 1.97 8.47 -0.85
N LYS A 40 2.84 7.93 -1.72
CA LYS A 40 4.17 8.48 -2.00
C LYS A 40 4.13 9.67 -2.94
N LYS A 41 3.09 9.82 -3.75
CA LYS A 41 2.84 11.05 -4.49
C LYS A 41 2.43 12.10 -3.45
N PRO A 42 3.31 13.05 -3.06
CA PRO A 42 2.83 14.17 -2.28
C PRO A 42 1.79 14.86 -3.17
N GLU A 43 0.57 15.02 -2.67
CA GLU A 43 -0.39 15.95 -3.26
C GLU A 43 0.20 17.36 -3.18
N GLY A 44 0.98 17.68 -4.20
CA GLY A 44 1.60 18.95 -4.46
C GLY A 44 1.41 19.28 -5.91
N THR A 45 0.16 19.53 -6.32
CA THR A 45 -0.20 20.57 -7.30
C THR A 45 -1.69 20.88 -7.13
N LYS A 46 -2.03 21.70 -6.13
CA LYS A 46 -2.81 22.93 -6.37
C LYS A 46 -2.66 23.90 -5.21
#